data_AF-A0A928LHF0-F1
#
_entry.id   AF-A0A928LHF0-F1
#
_cell.length_a   1.000
_cell.length_b   1.000
_cell.length_c   1.000
_cell.angle_alpha   90.00
_cell.angle_beta   90.00
_cell.angle_gamma   90.00
#
_symmetry.space_group_name_H-M   'P 1'
#
loop_
_entity.id
_entity.type
_entity.pdbx_description
1 polymer ?
#
loop_
_entity_poly.entity_id
_entity_poly.type
_entity_poly.pdbx_seq_one_letter_code
_entity_poly.pdbx_strand_id
1 'polypeptide(L)' 'VAVSDILYIDTLDHQTTVHLNDKTSIVTREPLNSYLVQKAFSGFIQISSSCIVNHVHIYSNFNLKTI' A
#
# COMPACT_ATOMS: atom_id res chain seq x y z
N VAL A 1 3.45 0.55 13.91
CA VAL A 1 3.92 0.03 12.61
C VAL A 1 4.76 1.10 11.96
N ALA A 2 5.97 0.78 11.50
CA ALA A 2 6.75 1.73 10.71
C ALA A 2 6.20 1.77 9.28
N VAL A 3 6.10 2.96 8.68
CA VAL A 3 5.54 3.11 7.32
C VAL A 3 6.34 2.33 6.27
N SER A 4 7.64 2.14 6.50
CA SER A 4 8.52 1.30 5.68
C SER A 4 8.10 -0.16 5.60
N ASP A 5 7.40 -0.67 6.62
CA ASP A 5 7.00 -2.08 6.70
C ASP A 5 5.68 -2.34 5.97
N ILE A 6 4.97 -1.29 5.56
CA ILE A 6 3.68 -1.38 4.89
C ILE A 6 3.91 -1.63 3.39
N LEU A 7 3.31 -2.70 2.88
CA LEU A 7 3.32 -3.08 1.46
C LEU A 7 2.24 -2.33 0.68
N TYR A 8 1.00 -2.42 1.16
CA TYR A 8 -0.16 -1.78 0.57
C TYR A 8 -1.26 -1.59 1.61
N ILE A 9 -2.20 -0.72 1.29
CA ILE A 9 -3.40 -0.45 2.08
C ILE A 9 -4.57 -0.54 1.12
N ASP A 10 -5.59 -1.30 1.49
CA ASP A 10 -6.80 -1.44 0.71
C ASP A 10 -8.05 -1.17 1.54
N THR A 11 -9.17 -1.03 0.84
CA THR A 11 -10.47 -1.02 1.47
C THR A 11 -11.42 -1.98 0.77
N LEU A 12 -12.10 -2.78 1.57
CA LEU A 12 -13.14 -3.71 1.16
C LEU A 12 -14.29 -3.59 2.16
N ASP A 13 -15.53 -3.51 1.68
CA ASP A 13 -16.74 -3.44 2.52
C ASP A 13 -16.67 -2.38 3.63
N HIS A 14 -16.19 -1.18 3.30
CA HIS A 14 -15.99 -0.04 4.22
C HIS A 14 -14.96 -0.26 5.33
N GLN A 15 -14.18 -1.34 5.26
CA GLN A 15 -13.09 -1.62 6.18
C GLN A 15 -11.76 -1.30 5.49
N THR A 16 -10.90 -0.53 6.15
CA THR A 16 -9.53 -0.27 5.67
C THR A 16 -8.57 -1.25 6.32
N THR A 17 -7.73 -1.89 5.52
CA THR A 17 -6.73 -2.84 6.00
C THR A 17 -5.33 -2.43 5.55
N VAL A 18 -4.39 -2.42 6.49
CA VAL A 18 -2.98 -2.15 6.25
C VAL A 18 -2.24 -3.47 6.22
N HIS A 19 -1.55 -3.77 5.12
CA HIS A 19 -0.84 -5.04 4.91
C HIS A 19 0.67 -4.84 5.04
N LEU A 20 1.32 -5.65 5.88
CA LEU A 20 2.72 -5.52 6.24
C LEU A 20 3.60 -6.58 5.57
N ASN A 21 4.91 -6.29 5.51
CA ASN A 21 5.90 -7.16 4.88
C ASN A 21 6.08 -8.51 5.62
N ASP A 22 5.74 -8.58 6.90
CA ASP A 22 5.76 -9.81 7.70
C ASP A 22 4.50 -10.69 7.52
N LYS A 23 3.66 -10.38 6.51
CA LYS A 23 2.38 -11.05 6.20
C LYS A 23 1.30 -10.85 7.27
N THR A 24 1.48 -9.89 8.18
CA THR A 24 0.42 -9.48 9.10
C THR A 24 -0.40 -8.35 8.49
N SER A 25 -1.65 -8.23 8.93
CA SER A 25 -2.58 -7.18 8.49
C SER A 25 -3.23 -6.54 9.70
N ILE A 26 -3.50 -5.23 9.60
CA ILE A 26 -4.13 -4.44 10.65
C ILE A 26 -5.35 -3.75 10.09
N VAL A 27 -6.50 -4.00 10.71
CA VAL A 27 -7.73 -3.28 10.39
C VAL A 27 -7.71 -1.92 11.07
N THR A 28 -8.04 -0.87 10.32
CA THR A 28 -8.08 0.50 10.83
C THR A 28 -9.45 1.13 10.61
N ARG A 29 -9.73 2.20 11.38
CA ARG A 29 -10.94 3.04 11.19
C ARG A 29 -10.68 4.23 10.27
N GLU A 30 -9.43 4.40 9.85
CA GLU A 30 -9.00 5.51 9.00
C GLU A 30 -9.47 5.25 7.56
N PRO A 31 -10.09 6.23 6.88
CA PRO A 31 -10.45 6.06 5.48
C PRO A 31 -9.19 6.00 4.62
N LEU A 32 -9.21 5.21 3.54
CA LEU A 32 -8.06 5.03 2.64
C LEU A 32 -7.43 6.38 2.19
N ASN A 33 -8.25 7.39 1.93
CA ASN A 33 -7.80 8.70 1.48
C ASN A 33 -7.02 9.50 2.54
N SER A 34 -7.17 9.21 3.84
CA SER A 34 -6.43 9.92 4.88
C SER A 34 -4.93 9.60 4.84
N TYR A 35 -4.56 8.46 4.27
CA TYR A 35 -3.16 8.08 4.10
C TYR A 35 -2.47 8.90 3.00
N LEU A 36 -3.17 9.24 1.92
CA LEU A 36 -2.58 9.99 0.78
C LEU A 36 -2.24 11.45 1.12
N VAL A 37 -2.89 12.04 2.12
CA VAL A 37 -2.63 13.43 2.55
C VAL A 37 -1.50 13.54 3.58
N GLN A 38 -1.07 12.42 4.16
CA GLN A 38 -0.03 12.39 5.19
C GLN A 38 1.36 12.36 4.57
N LYS A 39 2.23 13.28 4.97
CA LYS A 39 3.62 13.36 4.49
C LYS A 39 4.40 12.05 4.66
N ALA A 40 4.09 11.26 5.68
CA ALA A 40 4.76 9.98 5.93
C ALA A 40 4.51 8.95 4.82
N PHE A 41 3.41 9.07 4.07
CA PHE A 41 2.99 8.16 3.01
C PHE A 41 3.25 8.73 1.61
N SER A 42 4.17 9.70 1.46
CA SER A 42 4.53 10.27 0.15
C SER A 42 5.08 9.23 -0.84
N GLY A 43 5.58 8.09 -0.35
CA GLY A 43 5.98 6.94 -1.14
C GLY A 43 4.83 6.01 -1.56
N PHE A 44 3.58 6.35 -1.27
CA PHE A 44 2.44 5.55 -1.66
C PHE A 44 1.80 6.12 -2.92
N ILE A 45 1.45 5.23 -3.84
CA ILE A 45 0.73 5.57 -5.06
C ILE A 45 -0.65 4.90 -5.02
N GLN A 46 -1.67 5.63 -5.44
CA GLN A 46 -3.00 5.08 -5.59
C GLN A 46 -3.10 4.35 -6.93
N ILE A 47 -3.47 3.07 -6.90
CA ILE A 47 -3.59 2.23 -8.11
C ILE A 47 -5.06 1.91 -8.45
N SER A 48 -5.96 2.08 -7.49
CA SER A 48 -7.40 2.00 -7.68
C SER A 48 -8.14 2.89 -6.68
N SER A 49 -9.46 3.03 -6.83
CA SER A 49 -10.30 3.70 -5.82
C SER A 49 -10.27 3.03 -4.45
N SER A 50 -9.84 1.76 -4.39
CA SER A 50 -9.84 0.93 -3.19
C SER A 50 -8.45 0.46 -2.75
N CYS A 51 -7.37 0.89 -3.39
CA CYS A 51 -6.02 0.41 -3.08
C CYS A 51 -4.93 1.46 -3.32
N ILE A 52 -4.05 1.61 -2.32
CA ILE A 52 -2.81 2.37 -2.40
C ILE A 52 -1.63 1.44 -2.07
N VAL A 53 -0.54 1.57 -2.80
CA VAL A 53 0.63 0.68 -2.70
C VAL A 53 1.89 1.48 -2.41
N ASN A 54 2.80 0.90 -1.62
CA ASN A 54 4.11 1.47 -1.39
C ASN A 54 5.01 1.21 -2.59
N HIS A 55 5.38 2.25 -3.35
CA HIS A 55 6.16 2.07 -4.57
C HIS A 55 7.54 1.44 -4.32
N VAL A 56 8.07 1.57 -3.09
CA VAL A 56 9.36 0.98 -2.69
C VAL A 56 9.31 -0.55 -2.72
N HIS A 57 8.14 -1.14 -2.51
CA HIS A 57 7.92 -2.59 -2.48
C HIS A 57 7.35 -3.16 -3.79
N ILE A 58 7.23 -2.34 -4.83
CA ILE A 58 6.81 -2.82 -6.16
C ILE A 58 7.99 -3.48 -6.84
N TYR A 59 8.01 -4.82 -6.85
CA TYR A 59 8.94 -5.58 -7.68
C TYR A 59 8.43 -5.61 -9.12
N SER A 60 9.00 -4.79 -10.00
CA SER A 60 8.79 -4.96 -11.44
C SER A 60 9.57 -6.19 -11.91
N ASN A 61 8.86 -7.24 -12.36
CA ASN A 61 9.48 -8.41 -12.95
C ASN A 61 9.82 -8.11 -14.42
N PHE A 62 10.74 -7.16 -14.65
CA PHE A 62 11.19 -6.80 -15.98
C PHE A 62 12.27 -7.79 -16.43
N ASN A 63 11.85 -9.01 -16.77
CA ASN A 63 12.72 -9.99 -17.41
C ASN A 63 12.73 -9.70 -18.92
N LEU A 64 13.48 -8.66 -19.33
CA LEU A 64 13.85 -8.43 -20.73
C LEU A 64 14.83 -9.54 -21.16
N LYS A 65 14.32 -10.74 -21.40
CA LYS A 65 15.01 -11.68 -22.28
C LYS A 65 14.82 -11.17 -23.70
N THR A 66 15.85 -10.46 -24.15
CA THR A 66 16.25 -10.18 -25.54
C THR A 66 15.48 -11.02 -26.57
N ILE A 67 14.70 -10.34 -27.42
CA ILE A 67 14.23 -10.87 -28.72
C ILE A 67 15.17 -10.32 -29.79
#